data_AF-A0A4Q3C388-F1
#
_entry.id   AF-A0A4Q3C388-F1
#
_cell.length_a   1.000
_cell.length_b   1.000
_cell.length_c   1.000
_cell.angle_alpha   90.00
_cell.angle_beta   90.00
_cell.angle_gamma   90.00
#
_symmetry.space_group_name_H-M   'P 1'
#
loop_
_entity.id
_entity.type
_entity.pdbx_description
1 polymer ?
#
loop_
_entity_poly.entity_id
_entity_poly.type
_entity_poly.pdbx_seq_one_letter_code
_entity_poly.pdbx_strand_id
1 'polypeptide(L)'
;MQDDGTDGIYTQAISDSAKKLLVLKTLSNFFNHKDLFAVYIRTKVIHNLFEANKSLDANKLDLFHVQYTSSLIDLFQKLKKAKEQQYLLMSDEIYINNDLVQKLGKEAEARNFADEAKIHGQNMSAKLRQYYQLLDSGGGNAPFSWGDIMIFSTRMGKEFYREITDGGKFLQLTDTDGKKTYQNEYAVIEKKLMGRLNKLNFRVKFTCGLCYENEYVEVFDFIDSNDRFIFINSIK
;
A
#
# COMPACT_ATOMS: atom_id res chain seq x y z
N MET A 1 75.40 30.23 13.45
CA MET A 1 74.61 29.23 14.18
C MET A 1 73.29 29.87 14.60
N GLN A 2 72.34 29.97 13.66
CA GLN A 2 70.97 30.47 13.86
C GLN A 2 70.23 29.99 12.60
N ASP A 3 69.87 28.71 12.53
CA ASP A 3 69.09 28.18 11.38
C ASP A 3 68.26 26.94 11.75
N ASP A 4 68.70 26.16 12.75
CA ASP A 4 68.05 24.90 13.14
C ASP A 4 66.64 25.06 13.74
N GLY A 5 66.34 26.19 14.37
CA GLY A 5 65.02 26.44 15.01
C GLY A 5 63.92 26.79 14.01
N THR A 6 64.26 27.44 12.90
CA THR A 6 63.33 27.94 11.89
C THR A 6 62.90 26.87 10.89
N ASP A 7 63.80 25.97 10.49
CA ASP A 7 63.49 24.86 9.56
C ASP A 7 62.58 23.81 10.24
N GLY A 8 62.71 23.63 11.56
CA GLY A 8 61.81 22.78 12.36
C GLY A 8 60.37 23.29 12.43
N ILE A 9 60.19 24.59 12.68
CA ILE A 9 58.87 25.25 12.69
C ILE A 9 58.22 25.18 11.30
N TYR A 10 59.01 25.42 10.26
CA TYR A 10 58.55 25.35 8.88
C TYR A 10 58.05 23.96 8.50
N THR A 11 58.84 22.94 8.82
CA THR A 11 58.50 21.54 8.53
C THR A 11 57.20 21.13 9.24
N GLN A 12 57.00 21.60 10.47
CA GLN A 12 55.77 21.36 11.22
C GLN A 12 54.56 22.04 10.58
N ALA A 13 54.68 23.30 10.15
CA ALA A 13 53.60 24.04 9.51
C ALA A 13 53.15 23.38 8.19
N ILE A 14 54.09 22.90 7.36
CA ILE A 14 53.76 22.14 6.14
C ILE A 14 53.04 20.84 6.48
N SER A 15 53.53 20.08 7.47
CA SER A 15 52.89 18.84 7.91
C SER A 15 51.45 19.05 8.38
N ASP A 16 51.20 20.09 9.18
CA ASP A 16 49.86 20.40 9.69
C ASP A 16 48.93 20.95 8.60
N SER A 17 49.48 21.70 7.64
CA SER A 17 48.79 22.11 6.43
C SER A 17 48.32 20.90 5.60
N ALA A 18 49.19 19.90 5.41
CA ALA A 18 48.86 18.68 4.68
C ALA A 18 47.73 17.88 5.35
N LYS A 19 47.70 17.80 6.68
CA LYS A 19 46.61 17.18 7.44
C LYS A 19 45.27 17.89 7.19
N LYS A 20 45.26 19.23 7.26
CA LYS A 20 44.05 20.04 6.97
C LYS A 20 43.58 19.85 5.52
N LEU A 21 44.53 19.73 4.58
CA LEU A 21 44.24 19.47 3.18
C LEU A 21 43.54 18.13 2.96
N LEU A 22 43.97 17.09 3.68
CA LEU A 22 43.36 15.76 3.62
C LEU A 22 41.90 15.81 4.09
N VAL A 23 41.63 16.51 5.20
CA VAL A 23 40.27 16.68 5.73
C VAL A 23 39.38 17.40 4.71
N LEU A 24 39.87 18.50 4.11
CA LEU A 24 39.16 19.22 3.06
C LEU A 24 38.88 18.37 1.81
N LYS A 25 39.82 17.52 1.41
CA LYS A 25 39.63 16.58 0.29
C LYS A 25 38.49 15.61 0.58
N THR A 26 38.47 15.02 1.77
CA THR A 26 37.41 14.09 2.18
C THR A 26 36.05 14.77 2.21
N LEU A 27 35.97 15.98 2.79
CA LEU A 27 34.72 16.74 2.85
C LEU A 27 34.23 17.17 1.47
N SER A 28 35.11 17.70 0.62
CA SER A 28 34.74 18.09 -0.75
C SER A 28 34.25 16.91 -1.59
N ASN A 29 34.86 15.74 -1.45
CA ASN A 29 34.41 14.50 -2.09
C ASN A 29 33.03 14.04 -1.56
N PHE A 30 32.78 14.12 -0.25
CA PHE A 30 31.49 13.77 0.34
C PHE A 30 30.34 14.57 -0.25
N PHE A 31 30.52 15.89 -0.40
CA PHE A 31 29.47 16.74 -0.97
C PHE A 31 29.41 16.70 -2.50
N ASN A 32 30.51 16.31 -3.17
CA ASN A 32 30.65 16.29 -4.62
C ASN A 32 30.15 17.57 -5.31
N HIS A 33 30.40 18.73 -4.68
CA HIS A 33 29.92 20.03 -5.16
C HIS A 33 31.07 20.86 -5.72
N LYS A 34 30.87 21.43 -6.93
CA LYS A 34 31.90 22.18 -7.67
C LYS A 34 32.59 23.27 -6.84
N ASP A 35 31.83 24.02 -6.04
CA ASP A 35 32.36 25.16 -5.29
C ASP A 35 33.19 24.69 -4.09
N LEU A 36 32.81 23.57 -3.47
CA LEU A 36 33.55 22.98 -2.35
C LEU A 36 34.84 22.32 -2.82
N PHE A 37 34.80 21.72 -4.01
CA PHE A 37 36.00 21.21 -4.67
C PHE A 37 36.96 22.35 -5.03
N ALA A 38 36.45 23.48 -5.53
CA ALA A 38 37.26 24.67 -5.82
C ALA A 38 37.98 25.22 -4.57
N VAL A 39 37.32 25.21 -3.41
CA VAL A 39 37.95 25.57 -2.12
C VAL A 39 39.14 24.65 -1.80
N TYR A 40 38.97 23.33 -1.93
CA TYR A 40 40.07 22.38 -1.75
C TYR A 40 41.25 22.67 -2.69
N ILE A 41 40.98 22.89 -3.98
CA ILE A 41 42.02 23.18 -4.97
C ILE A 41 42.77 24.47 -4.63
N ARG A 42 42.07 25.54 -4.24
CA ARG A 42 42.71 26.81 -3.85
C ARG A 42 43.61 26.64 -2.63
N THR A 43 43.13 25.94 -1.60
CA THR A 43 43.93 25.64 -0.41
C THR A 43 45.16 24.78 -0.75
N LYS A 44 45.04 23.86 -1.72
CA LYS A 44 46.15 23.04 -2.21
C LYS A 44 47.20 23.85 -2.95
N VAL A 45 46.78 24.79 -3.78
CA VAL A 45 47.70 25.69 -4.48
C VAL A 45 48.51 26.51 -3.47
N ILE A 46 47.86 27.03 -2.42
CA ILE A 46 48.54 27.75 -1.34
C ILE A 46 49.54 26.84 -0.61
N HIS A 47 49.12 25.63 -0.22
CA HIS A 47 50.03 24.65 0.42
C HIS A 47 51.27 24.38 -0.43
N ASN A 48 51.09 24.04 -1.70
CA ASN A 48 52.18 23.73 -2.63
C ASN A 48 53.12 24.93 -2.83
N LEU A 49 52.59 26.16 -2.81
CA LEU A 49 53.39 27.38 -2.95
C LEU A 49 54.32 27.58 -1.75
N PHE A 50 53.84 27.27 -0.54
CA PHE A 50 54.72 27.24 0.63
C PHE A 50 55.69 26.08 0.50
N GLU A 51 55.24 24.83 0.33
CA GLU A 51 56.12 23.64 0.23
C GLU A 51 57.29 23.80 -0.76
N ALA A 52 57.06 24.43 -1.92
CA ALA A 52 58.10 24.66 -2.93
C ALA A 52 59.09 25.81 -2.59
N ASN A 53 58.76 26.70 -1.66
CA ASN A 53 59.52 27.91 -1.35
C ASN A 53 59.79 28.04 0.16
N LYS A 54 60.90 27.45 0.62
CA LYS A 54 61.35 27.53 2.03
C LYS A 54 61.70 28.93 2.52
N SER A 55 61.90 29.89 1.62
CA SER A 55 62.16 31.30 1.98
C SER A 55 60.91 32.05 2.46
N LEU A 56 59.73 31.44 2.35
CA LEU A 56 58.48 32.03 2.82
C LEU A 56 58.31 31.85 4.34
N ASP A 57 57.67 32.82 4.99
CA ASP A 57 57.40 32.78 6.42
C ASP A 57 56.27 31.78 6.75
N ALA A 58 56.63 30.68 7.41
CA ALA A 58 55.69 29.63 7.85
C ALA A 58 54.51 30.16 8.67
N ASN A 59 54.71 31.23 9.46
CA ASN A 59 53.64 31.81 10.28
C ASN A 59 52.48 32.34 9.44
N LYS A 60 52.73 32.75 8.19
CA LYS A 60 51.67 33.21 7.28
C LYS A 60 50.78 32.06 6.80
N LEU A 61 51.36 30.88 6.60
CA LEU A 61 50.60 29.68 6.23
C LEU A 61 49.69 29.25 7.39
N ASP A 62 50.24 29.24 8.61
CA ASP A 62 49.46 28.93 9.81
C ASP A 62 48.35 29.96 10.04
N LEU A 63 48.64 31.25 9.88
CA LEU A 63 47.64 32.31 9.99
C LEU A 63 46.50 32.12 8.99
N PHE A 64 46.81 31.81 7.73
CA PHE A 64 45.81 31.48 6.71
C PHE A 64 44.96 30.28 7.15
N HIS A 65 45.57 29.24 7.70
CA HIS A 65 44.79 28.09 8.14
C HIS A 65 43.89 28.40 9.33
N VAL A 66 44.38 29.13 10.32
CA VAL A 66 43.59 29.54 11.50
C VAL A 66 42.43 30.44 11.10
N GLN A 67 42.67 31.43 10.24
CA GLN A 67 41.66 32.41 9.86
C GLN A 67 40.61 31.84 8.89
N TYR A 68 41.04 30.98 7.96
CA TYR A 68 40.20 30.56 6.84
C TYR A 68 39.93 29.05 6.82
N THR A 69 40.99 28.24 6.81
CA THR A 69 40.86 26.80 6.53
C THR A 69 40.10 26.05 7.64
N SER A 70 40.44 26.32 8.91
CA SER A 70 39.81 25.66 10.05
C SER A 70 38.31 25.99 10.14
N SER A 71 37.97 27.27 10.01
CA SER A 71 36.57 27.75 10.00
C SER A 71 35.72 27.07 8.91
N LEU A 72 36.30 26.88 7.71
CA LEU A 72 35.63 26.18 6.61
C LEU A 72 35.46 24.69 6.88
N ILE A 73 36.49 24.03 7.44
CA ILE A 73 36.40 22.63 7.82
C ILE A 73 35.25 22.43 8.82
N ASP A 74 35.15 23.27 9.84
CA ASP A 74 34.08 23.19 10.85
C ASP A 74 32.69 23.38 10.22
N LEU A 75 32.55 24.35 9.31
CA LEU A 75 31.29 24.57 8.59
C LEU A 75 30.90 23.35 7.76
N PHE A 76 31.86 22.78 7.02
CA PHE A 76 31.61 21.60 6.18
C PHE A 76 31.27 20.36 7.01
N GLN A 77 31.90 20.18 8.17
CA GLN A 77 31.54 19.10 9.10
C GLN A 77 30.12 19.25 9.64
N LYS A 78 29.71 20.46 10.03
CA LYS A 78 28.33 20.74 10.47
C LYS A 78 27.31 20.46 9.37
N LEU A 79 27.57 20.91 8.15
CA LEU A 79 26.72 20.64 6.99
C LEU A 79 26.62 19.13 6.69
N LYS A 80 27.73 18.40 6.81
CA LYS A 80 27.78 16.96 6.58
C LYS A 80 26.87 16.24 7.58
N LYS A 81 27.02 16.56 8.88
CA LYS A 81 26.18 16.00 9.95
C LYS A 81 24.69 16.27 9.73
N ALA A 82 24.34 17.51 9.34
CA ALA A 82 22.95 17.87 9.05
C ALA A 82 22.39 17.08 7.86
N LYS A 83 23.17 16.87 6.80
CA LYS A 83 22.77 16.08 5.64
C LYS A 83 22.61 14.60 5.95
N GLU A 84 23.53 14.02 6.72
CA GLU A 84 23.43 12.62 7.16
C GLU A 84 22.18 12.39 8.02
N GLN A 85 21.85 13.32 8.94
CA GLN A 85 20.63 13.24 9.72
C GLN A 85 19.36 13.38 8.85
N GLN A 86 19.36 14.29 7.88
CA GLN A 86 18.24 14.46 6.94
C GLN A 86 18.00 13.18 6.12
N TYR A 87 19.08 12.52 5.67
CA TYR A 87 18.98 11.27 4.92
C TYR A 87 18.35 10.14 5.75
N LEU A 88 18.75 10.00 7.02
CA LEU A 88 18.18 8.99 7.93
C LEU A 88 16.66 9.18 8.09
N LEU A 89 16.22 10.41 8.38
CA LEU A 89 14.79 10.72 8.51
C LEU A 89 14.00 10.39 7.24
N MET A 90 14.55 10.71 6.06
CA MET A 90 13.90 10.38 4.79
C MET A 90 13.81 8.87 4.56
N SER A 91 14.86 8.12 4.94
CA SER A 91 14.87 6.65 4.83
C SER A 91 13.81 6.02 5.73
N ASP A 92 13.66 6.53 6.95
CA ASP A 92 12.64 6.06 7.91
C ASP A 92 11.23 6.35 7.38
N GLU A 93 10.99 7.54 6.84
CA GLU A 93 9.73 7.91 6.19
C GLU A 93 9.40 7.01 4.99
N ILE A 94 10.38 6.71 4.13
CA ILE A 94 10.17 5.78 3.00
C ILE A 94 9.76 4.40 3.51
N TYR A 95 10.38 3.91 4.58
CA TYR A 95 10.04 2.62 5.16
C TYR A 95 8.61 2.60 5.72
N ILE A 96 8.25 3.61 6.52
CA ILE A 96 6.90 3.74 7.11
C ILE A 96 5.85 3.82 6.01
N ASN A 97 6.08 4.63 4.98
CA ASN A 97 5.14 4.77 3.87
C ASN A 97 4.98 3.46 3.08
N ASN A 98 6.05 2.69 2.87
CA ASN A 98 5.95 1.38 2.25
C ASN A 98 5.12 0.39 3.08
N ASP A 99 5.29 0.36 4.40
CA ASP A 99 4.48 -0.50 5.28
C ASP A 99 2.99 -0.11 5.23
N LEU A 100 2.68 1.19 5.23
CA LEU A 100 1.32 1.70 5.08
C LEU A 100 0.69 1.29 3.74
N VAL A 101 1.41 1.46 2.64
CA VAL A 101 0.94 1.04 1.30
C VAL A 101 0.65 -0.45 1.26
N GLN A 102 1.49 -1.29 1.87
CA GLN A 102 1.24 -2.73 1.93
C GLN A 102 0.01 -3.10 2.76
N LYS A 103 -0.20 -2.44 3.90
CA LYS A 103 -1.39 -2.66 4.74
C LYS A 103 -2.67 -2.27 4.01
N LEU A 104 -2.69 -1.09 3.38
CA LEU A 104 -3.82 -0.63 2.58
C LEU A 104 -4.07 -1.52 1.36
N GLY A 105 -3.01 -2.01 0.71
CA GLY A 105 -3.11 -2.97 -0.40
C GLY A 105 -3.78 -4.27 0.03
N LYS A 106 -3.41 -4.84 1.18
CA LYS A 106 -4.04 -6.04 1.73
C LYS A 106 -5.50 -5.84 2.12
N GLU A 107 -5.83 -4.68 2.69
CA GLU A 107 -7.24 -4.32 2.96
C GLU A 107 -8.05 -4.15 1.67
N ALA A 108 -7.45 -3.60 0.61
CA ALA A 108 -8.10 -3.46 -0.69
C ALA A 108 -8.28 -4.81 -1.40
N GLU A 109 -7.28 -5.70 -1.36
CA GLU A 109 -7.34 -7.06 -1.92
C GLU A 109 -8.36 -7.95 -1.20
N ALA A 110 -8.47 -7.83 0.14
CA ALA A 110 -9.52 -8.48 0.92
C ALA A 110 -10.94 -7.98 0.56
N ARG A 111 -11.05 -6.87 -0.18
CA ARG A 111 -12.30 -6.19 -0.56
C ARG A 111 -12.60 -6.25 -2.06
N ASN A 112 -12.13 -7.26 -2.80
CA ASN A 112 -12.52 -7.42 -4.21
C ASN A 112 -13.95 -7.98 -4.37
N PHE A 113 -14.92 -7.20 -3.90
CA PHE A 113 -16.35 -7.52 -3.94
C PHE A 113 -16.84 -7.77 -5.36
N ALA A 114 -16.29 -7.09 -6.37
CA ALA A 114 -16.72 -7.27 -7.76
C ALA A 114 -16.41 -8.67 -8.30
N ASP A 115 -15.19 -9.17 -8.06
CA ASP A 115 -14.80 -10.52 -8.47
C ASP A 115 -15.51 -11.58 -7.63
N GLU A 116 -15.64 -11.36 -6.31
CA GLU A 116 -16.39 -12.27 -5.47
C GLU A 116 -17.89 -12.32 -5.80
N ALA A 117 -18.52 -11.19 -6.10
CA ALA A 117 -19.91 -11.12 -6.53
C ALA A 117 -20.14 -11.86 -7.86
N LYS A 118 -19.16 -11.80 -8.77
CA LYS A 118 -19.20 -12.58 -10.01
C LYS A 118 -19.15 -14.09 -9.73
N ILE A 119 -18.25 -14.53 -8.86
CA ILE A 119 -18.16 -15.93 -8.41
C ILE A 119 -19.45 -16.34 -7.71
N HIS A 120 -20.00 -15.50 -6.85
CA HIS A 120 -21.27 -15.75 -6.15
C HIS A 120 -22.43 -15.97 -7.12
N GLY A 121 -22.55 -15.16 -8.17
CA GLY A 121 -23.53 -15.37 -9.23
C GLY A 121 -23.37 -16.72 -9.96
N GLN A 122 -22.14 -17.17 -10.18
CA GLN A 122 -21.85 -18.49 -10.76
C GLN A 122 -22.23 -19.62 -9.81
N ASN A 123 -21.91 -19.49 -8.52
CA ASN A 123 -22.27 -20.45 -7.48
C ASN A 123 -23.78 -20.57 -7.36
N MET A 124 -24.51 -19.44 -7.35
CA MET A 124 -25.98 -19.43 -7.34
C MET A 124 -26.54 -20.13 -8.59
N SER A 125 -26.00 -19.84 -9.78
CA SER A 125 -26.39 -20.52 -11.03
C SER A 125 -26.23 -22.04 -10.93
N ALA A 126 -25.10 -22.50 -10.37
CA ALA A 126 -24.81 -23.93 -10.20
C ALA A 126 -25.74 -24.59 -9.16
N LYS A 127 -25.98 -23.92 -8.01
CA LYS A 127 -26.87 -24.42 -6.97
C LYS A 127 -28.32 -24.49 -7.41
N LEU A 128 -28.81 -23.52 -8.18
CA LEU A 128 -30.16 -23.57 -8.76
C LEU A 128 -30.33 -24.74 -9.74
N ARG A 129 -29.30 -25.04 -10.55
CA ARG A 129 -29.30 -26.24 -11.42
C ARG A 129 -29.35 -27.53 -10.60
N GLN A 130 -28.49 -27.64 -9.59
CA GLN A 130 -28.47 -28.80 -8.70
C GLN A 130 -29.83 -29.00 -8.02
N TYR A 131 -30.42 -27.91 -7.52
CA TYR A 131 -31.73 -27.94 -6.89
C TYR A 131 -32.84 -28.36 -7.87
N TYR A 132 -32.83 -27.83 -9.10
CA TYR A 132 -33.80 -28.23 -10.13
C TYR A 132 -33.70 -29.72 -10.49
N GLN A 133 -32.48 -30.25 -10.64
CA GLN A 133 -32.25 -31.68 -10.87
C GLN A 133 -32.75 -32.54 -9.71
N LEU A 134 -32.59 -32.07 -8.46
CA LEU A 134 -33.12 -32.76 -7.28
C LEU A 134 -34.65 -32.83 -7.30
N LEU A 135 -35.32 -31.75 -7.72
CA LEU A 135 -36.76 -31.72 -7.88
C LEU A 135 -37.25 -32.66 -9.00
N ASP A 136 -36.55 -32.68 -10.14
CA ASP A 136 -36.93 -33.47 -11.32
C ASP A 136 -36.70 -34.98 -11.11
N SER A 137 -35.62 -35.34 -10.41
CA SER A 137 -35.27 -36.73 -10.08
C SER A 137 -36.04 -37.34 -8.91
N GLY A 138 -36.97 -36.60 -8.30
CA GLY A 138 -37.81 -37.10 -7.21
C GLY A 138 -37.08 -37.34 -5.89
N GLY A 139 -35.97 -36.64 -5.64
CA GLY A 139 -35.27 -36.68 -4.34
C GLY A 139 -34.25 -37.81 -4.18
N GLY A 140 -33.52 -38.19 -5.24
CA GLY A 140 -32.45 -39.17 -5.14
C GLY A 140 -31.23 -38.67 -4.34
N ASN A 141 -31.15 -39.06 -3.05
CA ASN A 141 -30.00 -39.24 -2.13
C ASN A 141 -28.77 -38.29 -2.13
N ALA A 142 -28.70 -37.24 -2.94
CA ALA A 142 -27.58 -36.30 -2.92
C ALA A 142 -27.78 -35.27 -1.79
N PRO A 143 -26.82 -35.08 -0.88
CA PRO A 143 -26.92 -34.03 0.14
C PRO A 143 -26.97 -32.66 -0.54
N PHE A 144 -28.04 -31.89 -0.27
CA PHE A 144 -28.23 -30.55 -0.77
C PHE A 144 -28.27 -29.55 0.39
N SER A 145 -27.54 -28.43 0.25
CA SER A 145 -27.51 -27.34 1.21
C SER A 145 -27.25 -26.01 0.52
N TRP A 146 -27.90 -24.96 1.04
CA TRP A 146 -27.69 -23.56 0.66
C TRP A 146 -26.53 -22.90 1.40
N GLY A 147 -25.87 -23.59 2.34
CA GLY A 147 -24.82 -23.00 3.19
C GLY A 147 -23.74 -22.26 2.41
N ASP A 148 -23.26 -22.83 1.29
CA ASP A 148 -22.23 -22.21 0.44
C ASP A 148 -22.68 -20.86 -0.16
N ILE A 149 -23.98 -20.71 -0.42
CA ILE A 149 -24.58 -19.46 -0.92
C ILE A 149 -24.73 -18.46 0.24
N MET A 150 -25.19 -18.92 1.41
CA MET A 150 -25.45 -18.06 2.55
C MET A 150 -24.16 -17.43 3.11
N ILE A 151 -23.02 -18.14 3.05
CA ILE A 151 -21.70 -17.64 3.51
C ILE A 151 -21.32 -16.31 2.87
N PHE A 152 -21.67 -16.08 1.60
CA PHE A 152 -21.33 -14.84 0.90
C PHE A 152 -21.96 -13.62 1.57
N SER A 153 -23.26 -13.67 1.85
CA SER A 153 -23.96 -12.60 2.57
C SER A 153 -23.44 -12.39 4.00
N THR A 154 -23.04 -13.46 4.70
CA THR A 154 -22.46 -13.33 6.05
C THR A 154 -21.09 -12.65 6.02
N ARG A 155 -20.28 -12.93 4.99
CA ARG A 155 -18.93 -12.36 4.83
C ARG A 155 -18.98 -10.92 4.31
N MET A 156 -19.79 -10.67 3.28
CA MET A 156 -19.77 -9.41 2.52
C MET A 156 -20.94 -8.48 2.85
N GLY A 157 -22.01 -8.98 3.47
CA GLY A 157 -23.24 -8.25 3.68
C GLY A 157 -23.07 -6.99 4.54
N LYS A 158 -22.31 -7.09 5.64
CA LYS A 158 -22.12 -5.97 6.57
C LYS A 158 -21.45 -4.74 5.92
N GLU A 159 -20.56 -4.97 4.95
CA GLU A 159 -19.77 -3.90 4.34
C GLU A 159 -20.31 -3.44 2.98
N PHE A 160 -20.92 -4.35 2.21
CA PHE A 160 -21.27 -4.09 0.81
C PHE A 160 -22.77 -4.06 0.53
N TYR A 161 -23.63 -4.53 1.45
CA TYR A 161 -25.08 -4.52 1.21
C TYR A 161 -25.66 -3.18 1.62
N ARG A 162 -26.71 -2.75 0.91
CA ARG A 162 -27.38 -1.49 1.24
C ARG A 162 -28.32 -1.70 2.41
N GLU A 163 -28.11 -0.94 3.46
CA GLU A 163 -29.01 -0.91 4.61
C GLU A 163 -30.34 -0.25 4.21
N ILE A 164 -31.43 -0.96 4.50
CA ILE A 164 -32.79 -0.42 4.39
C ILE A 164 -33.16 0.07 5.79
N THR A 165 -33.43 1.37 5.94
CA THR A 165 -33.81 1.96 7.24
C THR A 165 -35.31 1.85 7.53
N ASP A 166 -36.12 1.62 6.49
CA ASP A 166 -37.57 1.50 6.56
C ASP A 166 -37.98 0.02 6.58
N GLY A 167 -38.25 -0.51 7.78
CA GLY A 167 -38.67 -1.90 7.96
C GLY A 167 -39.96 -2.25 7.21
N GLY A 168 -40.84 -1.27 6.95
CA GLY A 168 -42.04 -1.49 6.13
C GLY A 168 -41.72 -1.83 4.67
N LYS A 169 -40.69 -1.19 4.10
CA LYS A 169 -40.21 -1.52 2.74
C LYS A 169 -39.50 -2.86 2.68
N PHE A 170 -38.73 -3.20 3.72
CA PHE A 170 -38.09 -4.51 3.81
C PHE A 170 -39.14 -5.62 3.85
N LEU A 171 -40.16 -5.48 4.71
CA LEU A 171 -41.27 -6.42 4.80
C LEU A 171 -42.02 -6.59 3.48
N GLN A 172 -42.32 -5.50 2.76
CA GLN A 172 -42.96 -5.57 1.43
C GLN A 172 -42.10 -6.33 0.41
N LEU A 173 -40.77 -6.23 0.51
CA LEU A 173 -39.84 -6.92 -0.39
C LEU A 173 -39.78 -8.43 -0.09
N THR A 174 -39.78 -8.79 1.19
CA THR A 174 -39.69 -10.17 1.67
C THR A 174 -41.05 -10.86 1.78
N ASP A 175 -42.15 -10.14 1.58
CA ASP A 175 -43.50 -10.70 1.71
C ASP A 175 -43.72 -11.81 0.67
N THR A 176 -44.13 -12.96 1.18
CA THR A 176 -44.44 -14.15 0.40
C THR A 176 -45.93 -14.48 0.44
N ASP A 177 -46.72 -13.75 1.22
CA ASP A 177 -48.14 -14.00 1.37
C ASP A 177 -48.89 -13.72 0.05
N GLY A 178 -49.83 -14.59 -0.29
CA GLY A 178 -50.55 -14.55 -1.58
C GLY A 178 -49.76 -15.00 -2.82
N LYS A 179 -48.44 -15.27 -2.73
CA LYS A 179 -47.67 -15.84 -3.85
C LYS A 179 -47.89 -17.35 -3.94
N LYS A 180 -48.11 -17.86 -5.15
CA LYS A 180 -48.16 -19.31 -5.38
C LYS A 180 -46.74 -19.86 -5.27
N THR A 181 -46.45 -20.59 -4.19
CA THR A 181 -45.15 -21.21 -3.92
C THR A 181 -45.21 -22.74 -3.95
N TYR A 182 -44.06 -23.36 -4.17
CA TYR A 182 -43.74 -24.73 -3.80
C TYR A 182 -42.87 -24.69 -2.56
N GLN A 183 -43.09 -25.63 -1.64
CA GLN A 183 -42.29 -25.76 -0.42
C GLN A 183 -41.78 -27.20 -0.34
N ASN A 184 -40.48 -27.34 -0.12
CA ASN A 184 -39.86 -28.60 0.26
C ASN A 184 -38.94 -28.39 1.48
N GLU A 185 -38.25 -29.44 1.91
CA GLU A 185 -37.33 -29.41 3.06
C GLU A 185 -36.19 -28.39 2.89
N TYR A 186 -35.82 -28.06 1.65
CA TYR A 186 -34.65 -27.24 1.36
C TYR A 186 -34.99 -25.78 1.01
N ALA A 187 -36.19 -25.47 0.52
CA ALA A 187 -36.56 -24.11 0.10
C ALA A 187 -38.07 -23.90 -0.08
N VAL A 188 -38.47 -22.63 0.00
CA VAL A 188 -39.78 -22.12 -0.46
C VAL A 188 -39.55 -21.30 -1.73
N ILE A 189 -40.19 -21.67 -2.84
CA ILE A 189 -39.89 -21.10 -4.16
C ILE A 189 -41.18 -20.79 -4.92
N GLU A 190 -41.22 -19.67 -5.63
CA GLU A 190 -42.37 -19.32 -6.48
C GLU A 190 -42.56 -20.35 -7.62
N LYS A 191 -43.81 -20.79 -7.86
CA LYS A 191 -44.12 -21.87 -8.81
C LYS A 191 -43.59 -21.64 -10.23
N LYS A 192 -43.55 -20.38 -10.69
CA LYS A 192 -43.08 -20.04 -12.04
C LYS A 192 -41.57 -19.80 -12.12
N LEU A 193 -40.89 -19.58 -10.99
CA LEU A 193 -39.50 -19.16 -10.97
C LEU A 193 -38.58 -20.22 -11.56
N MET A 194 -38.70 -21.47 -11.11
CA MET A 194 -37.87 -22.58 -11.61
C MET A 194 -38.08 -22.83 -13.11
N GLY A 195 -39.32 -22.73 -13.59
CA GLY A 195 -39.61 -22.86 -15.02
C GLY A 195 -38.98 -21.75 -15.86
N ARG A 196 -38.97 -20.50 -15.38
CA ARG A 196 -38.28 -19.38 -16.05
C ARG A 196 -36.77 -19.55 -16.03
N LEU A 197 -36.21 -19.96 -14.89
CA LEU A 197 -34.77 -20.20 -14.74
C LEU A 197 -34.29 -21.32 -15.67
N ASN A 198 -35.05 -22.42 -15.77
CA ASN A 198 -34.73 -23.53 -16.66
C ASN A 198 -34.67 -23.11 -18.14
N LYS A 199 -35.64 -22.31 -18.60
CA LYS A 199 -35.64 -21.77 -19.98
C LYS A 199 -34.39 -20.95 -20.33
N LEU A 200 -33.76 -20.35 -19.34
CA LEU A 200 -32.56 -19.51 -19.50
C LEU A 200 -31.28 -20.23 -19.04
N ASN A 201 -31.33 -21.56 -18.90
CA ASN A 201 -30.22 -22.41 -18.45
C ASN A 201 -29.64 -22.01 -17.08
N PHE A 202 -30.47 -21.43 -16.22
CA PHE A 202 -30.10 -20.95 -14.89
C PHE A 202 -28.93 -19.95 -14.92
N ARG A 203 -28.79 -19.19 -16.00
CA ARG A 203 -27.75 -18.16 -16.10
C ARG A 203 -28.22 -16.92 -15.35
N VAL A 204 -27.64 -16.71 -14.17
CA VAL A 204 -28.00 -15.58 -13.30
C VAL A 204 -26.76 -14.79 -12.91
N LYS A 205 -26.95 -13.50 -12.61
CA LYS A 205 -25.90 -12.59 -12.17
C LYS A 205 -26.33 -11.94 -10.86
N PHE A 206 -25.42 -11.88 -9.89
CA PHE A 206 -25.64 -11.10 -8.68
C PHE A 206 -25.67 -9.60 -9.01
N THR A 207 -26.71 -8.90 -8.56
CA THR A 207 -26.92 -7.48 -8.87
C THR A 207 -26.62 -6.62 -7.66
N CYS A 208 -27.25 -6.91 -6.53
CA CYS A 208 -26.99 -6.23 -5.28
C CYS A 208 -27.51 -7.04 -4.09
N GLY A 209 -27.01 -6.70 -2.91
CA GLY A 209 -27.52 -7.17 -1.63
C GLY A 209 -28.12 -6.02 -0.82
N LEU A 210 -29.10 -6.36 0.00
CA LEU A 210 -29.83 -5.48 0.90
C LEU A 210 -29.78 -6.09 2.30
N CYS A 211 -29.68 -5.26 3.33
CA CYS A 211 -29.75 -5.70 4.71
C CYS A 211 -30.75 -4.87 5.51
N TYR A 212 -31.41 -5.52 6.47
CA TYR A 212 -32.22 -4.89 7.50
C TYR A 212 -31.90 -5.58 8.81
N GLU A 213 -31.33 -4.84 9.76
CA GLU A 213 -30.77 -5.38 11.01
C GLU A 213 -29.77 -6.52 10.75
N ASN A 214 -30.16 -7.78 10.93
CA ASN A 214 -29.33 -8.97 10.70
C ASN A 214 -29.84 -9.87 9.56
N GLU A 215 -30.90 -9.46 8.86
CA GLU A 215 -31.47 -10.21 7.74
C GLU A 215 -30.86 -9.72 6.42
N TYR A 216 -30.48 -10.68 5.56
CA TYR A 216 -29.88 -10.40 4.25
C TYR A 216 -30.80 -10.82 3.12
N VAL A 217 -30.91 -9.95 2.11
CA VAL A 217 -31.68 -10.18 0.90
C VAL A 217 -30.79 -9.92 -0.30
N GLU A 218 -30.77 -10.84 -1.26
CA GLU A 218 -29.95 -10.75 -2.46
C GLU A 218 -30.82 -10.67 -3.71
N VAL A 219 -30.45 -9.81 -4.64
CA VAL A 219 -31.14 -9.62 -5.91
C VAL A 219 -30.27 -10.18 -7.04
N PHE A 220 -30.89 -11.00 -7.87
CA PHE A 220 -30.25 -11.62 -9.02
C PHE A 220 -31.00 -11.30 -10.31
N ASP A 221 -30.25 -10.90 -11.33
CA ASP A 221 -30.74 -10.73 -12.70
C ASP A 221 -30.63 -12.04 -13.47
N PHE A 222 -31.59 -12.29 -14.34
CA PHE A 222 -31.48 -13.34 -15.35
C PHE A 222 -30.62 -12.83 -16.50
N ILE A 223 -29.61 -13.60 -16.91
CA ILE A 223 -28.79 -13.23 -18.05
C ILE A 223 -29.63 -13.38 -19.33
N ASP A 224 -29.61 -12.35 -20.18
CA ASP A 224 -30.39 -12.23 -21.41
C ASP A 224 -31.92 -12.08 -21.20
N SER A 225 -32.36 -11.67 -20.01
CA SER A 225 -33.75 -11.26 -19.71
C SER A 225 -33.80 -10.01 -18.83
N ASN A 226 -34.93 -9.33 -18.81
CA ASN A 226 -35.21 -8.23 -17.86
C ASN A 226 -35.85 -8.75 -16.55
N ASP A 227 -35.98 -10.07 -16.40
CA ASP A 227 -36.48 -10.69 -15.19
C ASP A 227 -35.45 -10.61 -14.05
N ARG A 228 -35.96 -10.53 -12.82
CA ARG A 228 -35.19 -10.57 -11.57
C ARG A 228 -35.84 -11.52 -10.59
N PHE A 229 -35.03 -12.07 -9.70
CA PHE A 229 -35.55 -12.75 -8.51
C PHE A 229 -34.80 -12.32 -7.27
N ILE A 230 -35.45 -12.58 -6.14
CA ILE A 230 -34.93 -12.25 -4.81
C ILE A 230 -34.65 -13.56 -4.09
N PHE A 231 -33.46 -13.65 -3.52
CA PHE A 231 -33.07 -14.72 -2.61
C PHE A 231 -33.06 -14.14 -1.19
N ILE A 232 -33.91 -14.70 -0.34
CA ILE A 232 -34.06 -14.27 1.05
C ILE A 232 -33.24 -15.23 1.90
N ASN A 233 -32.22 -14.72 2.57
CA ASN A 233 -31.39 -15.52 3.45
C ASN A 233 -32.00 -15.55 4.86
N SER A 234 -33.14 -16.22 4.99
CA SER A 234 -33.75 -16.49 6.29
C SER A 234 -33.55 -17.96 6.61
N ILE A 235 -32.83 -18.22 7.70
CA ILE A 235 -32.81 -19.53 8.34
C ILE A 235 -34.21 -19.72 8.94
N LYS A 236 -34.98 -20.68 8.42
CA LYS A 236 -36.10 -21.23 9.20
C LYS A 236 -35.57 -22.20 10.24
#